data_AF-A0A7X1EJ89-F1
#
_entry.id   AF-A0A7X1EJ89-F1
#
_cell.length_a   1.000
_cell.length_b   1.000
_cell.length_c   1.000
_cell.angle_alpha   90.00
_cell.angle_beta   90.00
_cell.angle_gamma   90.00
#
_symmetry.space_group_name_H-M   'P 1'
#
loop_
_entity.id
_entity.type
_entity.pdbx_description
1 polymer ?
#
loop_
_entity_poly.entity_id
_entity_poly.type
_entity_poly.pdbx_seq_one_letter_code
_entity_poly.pdbx_strand_id
1 'polypeptide(L)'
;MFQKEIENAVVLVGDEMKKSDNAWLSLRKKRQRIDLKVDGNILFLEKGTVSVYRVENDLVTVSISAPAILGLPQMRTEVAGHYLRCDTDCEMWAMSVQNADHLFTAKNLWKQAFDILTHHLQRYFQREALQSHRTIREQIIEHVKFIWSMEPEVREKTSVYTFILTRNHISRSAIHKVLQELVNDGKITLNRGKLSFCTPL
;
A
#
# COMPACT_ATOMS: atom_id res chain seq x y z
N MET A 1 7.32 -8.98 -17.57
CA MET A 1 8.73 -8.57 -17.72
C MET A 1 9.03 -7.38 -16.82
N PHE A 2 8.34 -6.25 -16.98
CA PHE A 2 8.53 -5.04 -16.18
C PHE A 2 8.38 -5.23 -14.65
N GLN A 3 7.38 -5.99 -14.19
CA GLN A 3 7.18 -6.24 -12.74
C GLN A 3 8.40 -6.90 -12.07
N LYS A 4 9.04 -7.86 -12.74
CA LYS A 4 10.23 -8.57 -12.24
C LYS A 4 11.45 -7.65 -12.19
N GLU A 5 11.55 -6.71 -13.13
CA GLU A 5 12.61 -5.70 -13.13
C GLU A 5 12.46 -4.73 -11.96
N ILE A 6 11.23 -4.32 -11.62
CA ILE A 6 10.96 -3.49 -10.44
C ILE A 6 11.28 -4.23 -9.15
N GLU A 7 10.89 -5.50 -9.03
CA GLU A 7 11.23 -6.33 -7.86
C GLU A 7 12.75 -6.44 -7.67
N ASN A 8 13.49 -6.70 -8.76
CA ASN A 8 14.95 -6.72 -8.73
C ASN A 8 15.55 -5.36 -8.34
N ALA A 9 14.98 -4.26 -8.84
CA ALA A 9 15.40 -2.91 -8.48
C ALA A 9 15.19 -2.62 -6.98
N VAL A 10 14.04 -3.01 -6.43
CA VAL A 10 13.74 -2.88 -5.00
C VAL A 10 14.74 -3.65 -4.15
N VAL A 11 15.00 -4.92 -4.50
CA VAL A 11 15.95 -5.76 -3.76
C VAL A 11 17.37 -5.18 -3.84
N LEU A 12 17.83 -4.77 -5.03
CA LEU A 12 19.16 -4.18 -5.21
C LEU A 12 19.34 -2.92 -4.35
N VAL A 13 18.37 -2.01 -4.39
CA VAL A 13 18.43 -0.78 -3.58
C VAL A 13 18.40 -1.12 -2.08
N GLY A 14 17.52 -2.04 -1.67
CA GLY A 14 17.43 -2.50 -0.29
C GLY A 14 18.72 -3.12 0.24
N ASP A 15 19.39 -3.94 -0.56
CA ASP A 15 20.65 -4.57 -0.20
C ASP A 15 21.79 -3.55 -0.07
N GLU A 16 21.86 -2.54 -0.95
CA GLU A 16 22.86 -1.47 -0.81
C GLU A 16 22.55 -0.56 0.38
N MET A 17 21.29 -0.32 0.72
CA MET A 17 20.92 0.36 1.97
C MET A 17 21.41 -0.43 3.18
N LYS A 18 21.18 -1.74 3.23
CA LYS A 18 21.61 -2.63 4.33
C LYS A 18 23.11 -2.67 4.56
N LYS A 19 23.90 -2.48 3.50
CA LYS A 19 25.38 -2.44 3.58
C LYS A 19 25.93 -1.05 3.96
N SER A 20 25.09 -0.02 3.99
CA SER A 20 25.52 1.34 4.28
C SER A 20 25.62 1.58 5.79
N ASP A 21 26.73 2.14 6.24
CA ASP A 21 26.89 2.60 7.65
C ASP A 21 25.93 3.74 8.02
N ASN A 22 25.30 4.35 7.02
CA ASN A 22 24.33 5.44 7.18
C ASN A 22 22.87 4.95 7.28
N ALA A 23 22.65 3.63 7.24
CA ALA A 23 21.34 3.03 7.42
C ALA A 23 21.23 2.35 8.79
N TRP A 24 20.02 2.34 9.35
CA TRP A 24 19.75 1.64 10.61
C TRP A 24 18.49 0.79 10.53
N LEU A 25 18.47 -0.28 11.30
CA LEU A 25 17.29 -1.14 11.45
C LEU A 25 16.23 -0.42 12.30
N SER A 26 15.01 -0.32 11.76
CA SER A 26 13.83 0.24 12.39
C SER A 26 12.76 -0.85 12.51
N LEU A 27 12.60 -1.40 13.71
CA LEU A 27 11.53 -2.34 14.03
C LEU A 27 10.26 -1.57 14.41
N ARG A 28 9.16 -1.81 13.68
CA ARG A 28 7.88 -1.14 13.91
C ARG A 28 6.78 -2.13 14.21
N LYS A 29 5.99 -1.86 15.26
CA LYS A 29 4.85 -2.69 15.65
C LYS A 29 3.62 -2.35 14.82
N LYS A 30 2.73 -3.33 14.66
CA LYS A 30 1.42 -3.13 14.05
C LYS A 30 0.72 -1.88 14.62
N ARG A 31 0.09 -1.10 13.73
CA ARG A 31 -0.56 0.21 13.95
C ARG A 31 0.37 1.40 14.22
N GLN A 32 1.69 1.23 14.30
CA GLN A 32 2.59 2.38 14.40
C GLN A 32 2.55 3.21 13.12
N ARG A 33 2.46 4.54 13.30
CA ARG A 33 2.49 5.55 12.25
C ARG A 33 3.93 5.95 11.94
N ILE A 34 4.22 6.20 10.68
CA ILE A 34 5.51 6.69 10.17
C ILE A 34 5.23 7.88 9.25
N ASP A 35 5.85 9.02 9.54
CA ASP A 35 5.66 10.25 8.77
C ASP A 35 6.92 10.50 7.93
N LEU A 36 6.96 9.95 6.73
CA LEU A 36 8.14 9.97 5.84
C LEU A 36 8.73 11.38 5.63
N LYS A 37 7.90 12.43 5.61
CA LYS A 37 8.36 13.81 5.44
C LYS A 37 8.92 14.42 6.72
N VAL A 38 8.28 14.19 7.86
CA VAL A 38 8.72 14.70 9.17
C VAL A 38 9.99 13.96 9.59
N ASP A 39 10.00 12.64 9.41
CA ASP A 39 11.12 11.77 9.71
C ASP A 39 12.29 11.98 8.73
N GLY A 40 12.01 12.45 7.51
CA GLY A 40 13.02 12.75 6.49
C GLY A 40 13.78 11.53 5.98
N ASN A 41 13.12 10.36 5.96
CA ASN A 41 13.76 9.07 5.73
C ASN A 41 13.27 8.34 4.47
N ILE A 42 14.20 7.65 3.83
CA ILE A 42 13.94 6.58 2.86
C ILE A 42 13.94 5.26 3.61
N LEU A 43 12.97 4.41 3.33
CA LEU A 43 12.79 3.14 4.02
C LEU A 43 12.83 1.98 3.03
N PHE A 44 13.59 0.95 3.33
CA PHE A 44 13.45 -0.36 2.74
C PHE A 44 12.63 -1.25 3.68
N LEU A 45 11.39 -1.56 3.31
CA LEU A 45 10.52 -2.50 4.01
C LEU A 45 10.96 -3.92 3.65
N GLU A 46 11.65 -4.59 4.57
CA GLU A 46 12.20 -5.94 4.38
C GLU A 46 11.17 -7.01 4.78
N LYS A 47 10.39 -6.77 5.83
CA LYS A 47 9.26 -7.64 6.22
C LYS A 47 8.06 -6.84 6.66
N GLY A 48 6.88 -7.40 6.41
CA GLY A 48 5.60 -6.88 6.85
C GLY A 48 4.86 -6.12 5.75
N THR A 49 3.79 -5.46 6.16
CA THR A 49 2.90 -4.70 5.27
C THR A 49 2.59 -3.35 5.90
N VAL A 50 2.59 -2.31 5.08
CA VAL A 50 2.18 -0.96 5.46
C VAL A 50 1.04 -0.49 4.55
N SER A 51 0.19 0.37 5.07
CA SER A 51 -0.78 1.13 4.29
C SER A 51 -0.40 2.61 4.27
N VAL A 52 -0.48 3.22 3.09
CA VAL A 52 -0.33 4.67 2.89
C VAL A 52 -1.70 5.30 3.11
N TYR A 53 -1.73 6.29 4.00
CA TYR A 53 -2.90 7.07 4.34
C TYR A 53 -2.76 8.48 3.82
N ARG A 54 -3.83 9.05 3.28
CA ARG A 54 -3.93 10.48 2.99
C ARG A 54 -4.25 11.24 4.28
N VAL A 55 -3.47 12.28 4.57
CA VAL A 55 -3.60 13.06 5.81
C VAL A 55 -4.95 13.77 5.91
N GLU A 56 -5.46 14.28 4.80
CA GLU A 56 -6.70 15.06 4.74
C GLU A 56 -7.92 14.34 5.32
N ASN A 57 -8.03 13.02 5.12
CA ASN A 57 -9.26 12.28 5.40
C ASN A 57 -9.06 10.86 5.95
N ASP A 58 -7.83 10.51 6.32
CA ASP A 58 -7.47 9.20 6.89
C ASP A 58 -7.85 7.99 6.03
N LEU A 59 -7.99 8.19 4.71
CA LEU A 59 -8.25 7.10 3.78
C LEU A 59 -6.96 6.41 3.34
N VAL A 60 -7.00 5.09 3.30
CA VAL A 60 -5.96 4.25 2.70
C VAL A 60 -5.98 4.45 1.19
N THR A 61 -4.85 4.92 0.64
CA THR A 61 -4.65 5.05 -0.80
C THR A 61 -4.04 3.79 -1.40
N VAL A 62 -3.11 3.15 -0.69
CA VAL A 62 -2.46 1.91 -1.12
C VAL A 62 -1.98 1.09 0.07
N SER A 63 -2.06 -0.23 -0.05
CA SER A 63 -1.34 -1.16 0.83
C SER A 63 -0.13 -1.73 0.08
N ILE A 64 1.02 -1.78 0.76
CA ILE A 64 2.32 -2.15 0.23
C ILE A 64 2.91 -3.23 1.14
N SER A 65 3.20 -4.40 0.56
CA SER A 65 3.88 -5.49 1.25
C SER A 65 5.37 -5.48 0.93
N ALA A 66 6.17 -6.01 1.84
CA ALA A 66 7.58 -6.28 1.60
C ALA A 66 7.80 -7.24 0.42
N PRO A 67 8.92 -7.13 -0.32
CA PRO A 67 9.93 -6.07 -0.22
C PRO A 67 9.48 -4.76 -0.90
N ALA A 68 9.79 -3.60 -0.33
CA ALA A 68 9.45 -2.30 -0.94
C ALA A 68 10.40 -1.17 -0.53
N ILE A 69 10.66 -0.22 -1.45
CA ILE A 69 11.29 1.07 -1.13
C ILE A 69 10.20 2.12 -0.95
N LEU A 70 10.22 2.85 0.16
CA LEU A 70 9.25 3.87 0.54
C LEU A 70 9.97 5.20 0.79
N GLY A 71 9.30 6.33 0.59
CA GLY A 71 9.89 7.64 0.83
C GLY A 71 10.45 8.35 -0.41
N LEU A 72 10.53 7.70 -1.58
CA LEU A 72 11.14 8.31 -2.77
C LEU A 72 10.49 9.65 -3.20
N PRO A 73 9.14 9.79 -3.25
CA PRO A 73 8.54 11.09 -3.56
C PRO A 73 8.93 12.19 -2.55
N GLN A 74 9.13 11.83 -1.28
CA GLN A 74 9.47 12.74 -0.18
C GLN A 74 10.86 13.37 -0.33
N MET A 75 11.73 12.83 -1.19
CA MET A 75 13.03 13.44 -1.50
C MET A 75 12.93 14.79 -2.20
N ARG A 76 11.82 15.07 -2.88
CA ARG A 76 11.65 16.27 -3.71
C ARG A 76 10.34 17.02 -3.48
N THR A 77 9.33 16.41 -2.86
CA THR A 77 8.09 17.12 -2.52
C THR A 77 8.17 17.84 -1.18
N GLU A 78 7.60 19.03 -1.12
CA GLU A 78 7.38 19.78 0.12
C GLU A 78 6.06 19.40 0.80
N VAL A 79 5.18 18.69 0.10
CA VAL A 79 3.83 18.40 0.56
C VAL A 79 3.81 17.18 1.49
N ALA A 80 3.43 17.38 2.74
CA ALA A 80 3.18 16.30 3.72
C ALA A 80 1.76 15.73 3.58
N GLY A 81 1.39 15.26 2.38
CA GLY A 81 0.02 14.80 2.09
C GLY A 81 -0.30 13.38 2.55
N HIS A 82 0.71 12.60 2.92
CA HIS A 82 0.57 11.18 3.22
C HIS A 82 1.43 10.71 4.39
N TYR A 83 0.95 9.71 5.11
CA TYR A 83 1.68 9.01 6.16
C TYR A 83 1.55 7.49 5.99
N LEU A 84 2.43 6.69 6.59
CA LEU A 84 2.34 5.23 6.59
C LEU A 84 1.83 4.72 7.93
N ARG A 85 1.08 3.61 7.91
CA ARG A 85 0.77 2.83 9.11
C ARG A 85 1.09 1.36 8.90
N CYS A 86 1.73 0.75 9.88
CA CYS A 86 2.05 -0.67 9.84
C CYS A 86 0.79 -1.53 9.99
N ASP A 87 0.50 -2.38 9.02
CA ASP A 87 -0.63 -3.33 9.06
C ASP A 87 -0.26 -4.62 9.81
N THR A 88 1.04 -4.94 9.84
CA THR A 88 1.69 -6.02 10.61
C THR A 88 2.85 -5.45 11.41
N ASP A 89 3.54 -6.29 12.19
CA ASP A 89 4.89 -5.94 12.61
C ASP A 89 5.78 -5.85 11.36
N CYS A 90 6.64 -4.83 11.31
CA CYS A 90 7.45 -4.48 10.17
C CYS A 90 8.94 -4.39 10.55
N GLU A 91 9.79 -4.94 9.70
CA GLU A 91 11.25 -4.81 9.75
C GLU A 91 11.68 -3.93 8.59
N MET A 92 12.32 -2.80 8.88
CA MET A 92 12.66 -1.81 7.87
C MET A 92 14.08 -1.29 8.06
N TRP A 93 14.78 -1.00 6.97
CA TRP A 93 16.03 -0.25 7.00
C TRP A 93 15.76 1.20 6.63
N ALA A 94 16.15 2.12 7.48
CA ALA A 94 15.92 3.55 7.30
C ALA A 94 17.24 4.27 7.06
N MET A 95 17.23 5.29 6.20
CA MET A 95 18.33 6.25 6.07
C MET A 95 17.78 7.64 5.75
N SER A 96 18.52 8.69 6.09
CA SER A 96 18.10 10.06 5.74
C SER A 96 18.04 10.25 4.22
N VAL A 97 17.19 11.16 3.76
CA VAL A 97 17.10 11.53 2.33
C VAL A 97 18.46 11.93 1.76
N GLN A 98 19.27 12.67 2.51
CA GLN A 98 20.60 13.10 2.07
C GLN A 98 21.55 11.91 1.87
N ASN A 99 21.53 10.94 2.78
CA ASN A 99 22.35 9.75 2.67
C ASN A 99 21.86 8.82 1.55
N ALA A 100 20.55 8.76 1.31
CA ALA A 100 19.99 8.03 0.16
C ALA A 100 20.42 8.66 -1.17
N ASP A 101 20.39 9.99 -1.29
CA ASP A 101 20.85 10.72 -2.48
C ASP A 101 22.33 10.43 -2.79
N HIS A 102 23.19 10.46 -1.77
CA HIS A 102 24.60 10.05 -1.89
C HIS A 102 24.75 8.58 -2.29
N LEU A 103 24.00 7.67 -1.66
CA LEU A 103 24.03 6.24 -1.99
C LEU A 103 23.64 6.00 -3.45
N PHE A 104 22.55 6.64 -3.91
CA PHE A 104 22.06 6.48 -5.28
C PHE A 104 23.04 7.00 -6.31
N THR A 105 23.75 8.09 -6.00
CA THR A 105 24.79 8.64 -6.86
C THR A 105 26.03 7.76 -6.88
N ALA A 106 26.58 7.42 -5.72
CA ALA A 106 27.83 6.67 -5.60
C ALA A 106 27.73 5.24 -6.15
N LYS A 107 26.54 4.63 -6.07
CA LYS A 107 26.27 3.25 -6.53
C LYS A 107 25.55 3.18 -7.87
N ASN A 108 25.32 4.33 -8.53
CA ASN A 108 24.59 4.43 -9.79
C ASN A 108 23.19 3.78 -9.75
N LEU A 109 22.44 4.02 -8.66
CA LEU A 109 21.11 3.45 -8.42
C LEU A 109 19.95 4.39 -8.80
N TRP A 110 20.23 5.58 -9.32
CA TRP A 110 19.19 6.55 -9.69
C TRP A 110 18.21 6.02 -10.73
N LYS A 111 18.66 5.17 -11.65
CA LYS A 111 17.77 4.48 -12.61
C LYS A 111 16.77 3.61 -11.86
N GLN A 112 17.22 2.79 -10.92
CA GLN A 112 16.39 1.91 -10.11
C GLN A 112 15.41 2.72 -9.25
N ALA A 113 15.88 3.78 -8.60
CA ALA A 113 15.03 4.68 -7.84
C ALA A 113 13.93 5.32 -8.74
N PHE A 114 14.29 5.75 -9.95
CA PHE A 114 13.35 6.27 -10.94
C PHE A 114 12.34 5.23 -11.42
N ASP A 115 12.79 4.01 -11.73
CA ASP A 115 11.95 2.90 -12.17
C ASP A 115 10.92 2.54 -11.07
N ILE A 116 11.35 2.47 -9.81
CA ILE A 116 10.48 2.22 -8.64
C ILE A 116 9.47 3.37 -8.45
N LEU A 117 9.92 4.62 -8.52
CA LEU A 117 9.05 5.79 -8.39
C LEU A 117 7.99 5.82 -9.49
N THR A 118 8.40 5.55 -10.73
CA THR A 118 7.50 5.49 -11.89
C THR A 118 6.47 4.37 -11.73
N HIS A 119 6.88 3.22 -11.21
CA HIS A 119 5.95 2.12 -10.90
C HIS A 119 4.91 2.53 -9.85
N HIS A 120 5.30 3.22 -8.78
CA HIS A 120 4.35 3.75 -7.80
C HIS A 120 3.36 4.73 -8.44
N LEU A 121 3.84 5.63 -9.29
CA LEU A 121 3.00 6.62 -9.98
C LEU A 121 2.01 5.96 -10.94
N GLN A 122 2.45 4.96 -11.72
CA GLN A 122 1.56 4.19 -12.60
C GLN A 122 0.43 3.50 -11.81
N ARG A 123 0.76 2.89 -10.66
CA ARG A 123 -0.26 2.27 -9.79
C ARG A 123 -1.23 3.30 -9.20
N TYR A 124 -0.76 4.51 -8.93
CA TYR A 124 -1.61 5.60 -8.49
C TYR A 124 -2.60 6.02 -9.60
N PHE A 125 -2.11 6.29 -10.82
CA PHE A 125 -2.96 6.67 -11.95
C PHE A 125 -3.96 5.59 -12.35
N GLN A 126 -3.55 4.32 -12.35
CA GLN A 126 -4.48 3.21 -12.61
C GLN A 126 -5.63 3.20 -11.61
N ARG A 127 -5.37 3.49 -10.33
CA ARG A 127 -6.42 3.59 -9.32
C ARG A 127 -7.32 4.80 -9.53
N GLU A 128 -6.74 5.97 -9.80
CA GLU A 128 -7.49 7.19 -10.03
C GLU A 128 -8.44 7.04 -11.22
N ALA A 129 -7.95 6.49 -12.34
CA ALA A 129 -8.74 6.20 -13.52
C ALA A 129 -9.91 5.23 -13.22
N LEU A 130 -9.71 4.23 -12.35
CA LEU A 130 -10.77 3.32 -11.91
C LEU A 130 -11.80 3.98 -11.00
N GLN A 131 -11.45 5.05 -10.28
CA GLN A 131 -12.33 5.71 -9.31
C GLN A 131 -13.21 6.81 -9.94
N SER A 132 -12.76 7.46 -11.00
CA SER A 132 -13.42 8.64 -11.61
C SER A 132 -14.85 8.39 -12.16
N HIS A 133 -15.22 7.16 -12.49
CA HIS A 133 -16.47 6.89 -13.25
C HIS A 133 -17.38 5.79 -12.70
N ARG A 134 -17.19 5.36 -11.44
CA ARG A 134 -17.94 4.23 -10.87
C ARG A 134 -18.99 4.67 -9.86
N THR A 135 -20.19 4.14 -10.00
CA THR A 135 -21.24 4.21 -8.98
C THR A 135 -20.79 3.56 -7.67
N ILE A 136 -21.43 3.91 -6.55
CA ILE A 136 -21.15 3.30 -5.23
C ILE A 136 -21.22 1.76 -5.31
N ARG A 137 -22.19 1.22 -6.08
CA ARG A 137 -22.37 -0.22 -6.26
C ARG A 137 -21.15 -0.85 -6.95
N GLU A 138 -20.72 -0.27 -8.08
CA GLU A 138 -19.57 -0.76 -8.84
C GLU A 138 -18.28 -0.70 -8.03
N GLN A 139 -18.07 0.39 -7.28
CA GLN A 139 -16.90 0.50 -6.38
C GLN A 139 -16.89 -0.63 -5.34
N ILE A 140 -18.02 -0.91 -4.70
CA ILE A 140 -18.13 -1.99 -3.70
C ILE A 140 -17.88 -3.36 -4.32
N ILE A 141 -18.47 -3.65 -5.49
CA ILE A 141 -18.27 -4.92 -6.21
C ILE A 141 -16.79 -5.14 -6.52
N GLU A 142 -16.08 -4.10 -6.93
CA GLU A 142 -14.67 -4.21 -7.33
C GLU A 142 -13.76 -4.43 -6.11
N HIS A 143 -14.09 -3.84 -4.95
CA HIS A 143 -13.42 -4.18 -3.70
C HIS A 143 -13.71 -5.62 -3.26
N VAL A 144 -14.93 -6.12 -3.45
CA VAL A 144 -15.28 -7.53 -3.18
C VAL A 144 -14.47 -8.47 -4.07
N LYS A 145 -14.38 -8.19 -5.37
CA LYS A 145 -13.53 -8.95 -6.31
C LYS A 145 -12.07 -8.93 -5.89
N PHE A 146 -11.55 -7.75 -5.51
CA PHE A 146 -10.17 -7.62 -5.04
C PHE A 146 -9.91 -8.46 -3.78
N ILE A 147 -10.81 -8.39 -2.79
CA ILE A 147 -10.72 -9.23 -1.57
C ILE A 147 -10.78 -10.72 -1.94
N TRP A 148 -11.62 -11.11 -2.89
CA TRP A 148 -11.72 -12.50 -3.33
C TRP A 148 -10.44 -13.02 -3.99
N SER A 149 -9.74 -12.16 -4.75
CA SER A 149 -8.45 -12.46 -5.39
C SER A 149 -7.24 -12.50 -4.46
N MET A 150 -7.39 -12.11 -3.18
CA MET A 150 -6.31 -12.23 -2.20
C MET A 150 -6.05 -13.69 -1.85
N GLU A 151 -4.83 -13.97 -1.41
CA GLU A 151 -4.47 -15.27 -0.82
C GLU A 151 -5.43 -15.66 0.33
N PRO A 152 -5.82 -16.94 0.45
CA PRO A 152 -6.83 -17.38 1.42
C PRO A 152 -6.56 -16.91 2.86
N GLU A 153 -5.31 -17.03 3.32
CA GLU A 153 -4.90 -16.64 4.67
C GLU A 153 -5.06 -15.14 4.95
N VAL A 154 -4.89 -14.31 3.92
CA VAL A 154 -5.05 -12.85 4.00
C VAL A 154 -6.54 -12.50 3.93
N ARG A 155 -7.28 -13.15 3.02
CA ARG A 155 -8.72 -12.97 2.83
C ARG A 155 -9.50 -13.28 4.11
N GLU A 156 -9.18 -14.38 4.78
CA GLU A 156 -9.82 -14.79 6.04
C GLU A 156 -9.56 -13.83 7.21
N LYS A 157 -8.54 -12.98 7.12
CA LYS A 157 -8.22 -11.96 8.12
C LYS A 157 -8.80 -10.59 7.76
N THR A 158 -9.39 -10.45 6.57
CA THR A 158 -9.86 -9.17 6.02
C THR A 158 -11.37 -9.00 6.23
N SER A 159 -11.75 -7.99 7.01
CA SER A 159 -13.14 -7.54 7.13
C SER A 159 -13.54 -6.78 5.87
N VAL A 160 -14.55 -7.25 5.13
CA VAL A 160 -15.03 -6.62 3.89
C VAL A 160 -15.49 -5.18 4.15
N TYR A 161 -16.26 -4.99 5.23
CA TYR A 161 -16.75 -3.68 5.63
C TYR A 161 -15.60 -2.72 5.95
N THR A 162 -14.67 -3.13 6.80
CA THR A 162 -13.55 -2.28 7.20
C THR A 162 -12.64 -1.99 6.02
N PHE A 163 -12.42 -2.97 5.14
CA PHE A 163 -11.59 -2.81 3.95
C PHE A 163 -12.14 -1.74 3.01
N ILE A 164 -13.44 -1.80 2.69
CA ILE A 164 -14.11 -0.82 1.82
C ILE A 164 -14.16 0.54 2.49
N LEU A 165 -14.58 0.60 3.76
CA LEU A 165 -14.80 1.87 4.46
C LEU A 165 -13.51 2.67 4.65
N THR A 166 -12.38 1.99 4.90
CA THR A 166 -11.08 2.66 5.04
C THR A 166 -10.49 3.16 3.72
N ARG A 167 -11.07 2.80 2.56
CA ARG A 167 -10.54 3.11 1.23
C ARG A 167 -11.44 4.01 0.38
N ASN A 168 -12.64 4.33 0.86
CA ASN A 168 -13.63 5.08 0.08
C ASN A 168 -14.45 6.01 1.00
N HIS A 169 -14.95 7.12 0.43
CA HIS A 169 -15.94 7.99 1.08
C HIS A 169 -17.37 7.46 0.95
N ILE A 170 -17.57 6.17 1.21
CA ILE A 170 -18.90 5.54 1.14
C ILE A 170 -19.43 5.36 2.55
N SER A 171 -20.69 5.78 2.77
CA SER A 171 -21.33 5.64 4.07
C SER A 171 -21.49 4.16 4.46
N ARG A 172 -21.46 3.89 5.78
CA ARG A 172 -21.70 2.54 6.33
C ARG A 172 -22.99 1.91 5.82
N SER A 173 -24.07 2.71 5.76
CA SER A 173 -25.37 2.26 5.30
C SER A 173 -25.37 1.88 3.82
N ALA A 174 -24.68 2.64 2.97
CA ALA A 174 -24.57 2.34 1.55
C ALA A 174 -23.74 1.06 1.30
N ILE A 175 -22.62 0.88 2.04
CA ILE A 175 -21.82 -0.36 2.00
C ILE A 175 -22.70 -1.55 2.41
N HIS A 176 -23.41 -1.43 3.53
CA HIS A 176 -24.26 -2.49 4.02
C HIS A 176 -25.37 -2.85 3.04
N LYS A 177 -26.04 -1.85 2.46
CA LYS A 177 -27.11 -2.06 1.48
C LYS A 177 -26.62 -2.91 0.29
N VAL A 178 -25.54 -2.50 -0.36
CA VAL A 178 -25.02 -3.22 -1.53
C VAL A 178 -24.51 -4.62 -1.16
N LEU A 179 -23.83 -4.78 -0.02
CA LEU A 179 -23.36 -6.10 0.41
C LEU A 179 -24.52 -7.06 0.72
N GLN A 180 -25.61 -6.57 1.35
CA GLN A 180 -26.79 -7.39 1.60
C GLN A 180 -27.53 -7.75 0.32
N GLU A 181 -27.61 -6.84 -0.66
CA GLU A 181 -28.13 -7.17 -1.99
C GLU A 181 -27.34 -8.31 -2.63
N LEU A 182 -26.00 -8.27 -2.61
CA LEU A 182 -25.16 -9.35 -3.15
C LEU A 182 -25.31 -10.68 -2.39
N VAL A 183 -25.54 -10.64 -1.07
CA VAL A 183 -25.82 -11.84 -0.26
C VAL A 183 -27.19 -12.42 -0.62
N ASN A 184 -28.22 -11.58 -0.71
CA ASN A 184 -29.58 -11.99 -1.05
C ASN A 184 -29.67 -12.55 -2.47
N ASP A 185 -28.89 -12.00 -3.40
CA ASP A 185 -28.75 -12.49 -4.78
C ASP A 185 -27.92 -13.80 -4.87
N GLY A 186 -27.42 -14.33 -3.74
CA GLY A 186 -26.61 -15.54 -3.67
C GLY A 186 -25.21 -15.38 -4.30
N LYS A 187 -24.78 -14.15 -4.60
CA LYS A 187 -23.50 -13.88 -5.26
C LYS A 187 -22.31 -13.99 -4.32
N ILE A 188 -22.50 -13.69 -3.03
CA ILE A 188 -21.46 -13.78 -2.01
C ILE A 188 -21.98 -14.38 -0.71
N THR A 189 -21.06 -14.89 0.12
CA THR A 189 -21.38 -15.27 1.50
C THR A 189 -20.38 -14.62 2.46
N LEU A 190 -20.91 -13.97 3.50
CA LEU A 190 -20.14 -13.32 4.54
C LEU A 190 -20.25 -14.10 5.85
N ASN A 191 -19.11 -14.46 6.45
CA ASN A 191 -19.05 -15.04 7.79
C ASN A 191 -18.35 -14.06 8.73
N ARG A 192 -19.09 -13.51 9.71
CA ARG A 192 -18.61 -12.46 10.64
C ARG A 192 -17.92 -11.29 9.91
N GLY A 193 -18.49 -10.86 8.79
CA GLY A 193 -17.98 -9.75 7.96
C GLY A 193 -16.80 -10.09 7.06
N LYS A 194 -16.40 -11.37 6.97
CA LYS A 194 -15.32 -11.88 6.11
C LYS A 194 -15.89 -12.63 4.91
N LEU A 195 -15.27 -12.49 3.76
CA LEU A 195 -15.73 -13.13 2.52
C LEU A 195 -15.36 -14.62 2.50
N SER A 196 -16.36 -15.49 2.42
CA SER A 196 -16.20 -16.96 2.44
C SER A 196 -16.57 -17.62 1.12
N PHE A 197 -17.41 -16.97 0.31
CA PHE A 197 -17.81 -17.41 -1.02
C PHE A 197 -18.06 -16.18 -1.92
N CYS A 198 -17.73 -16.29 -3.20
CA CYS A 198 -18.02 -15.30 -4.23
C CYS A 198 -18.17 -15.98 -5.60
N THR A 199 -19.28 -15.75 -6.28
CA THR A 199 -19.43 -16.07 -7.72
C THR A 199 -18.74 -15.01 -8.57
N PRO A 200 -18.50 -15.26 -9.87
CA PRO A 200 -18.14 -14.19 -10.80
C PRO A 200 -19.19 -13.06 -10.75
N LEU A 201 -18.70 -11.84 -10.53
CA LEU A 201 -19.48 -10.59 -10.38
C LEU A 201 -19.28 -9.66 -11.55
#